data_AF-A0A1P8WSU5-F1
#
_entry.id   AF-A0A1P8WSU5-F1
#
_cell.length_a   1.000
_cell.length_b   1.000
_cell.length_c   1.000
_cell.angle_alpha   90.00
_cell.angle_beta   90.00
_cell.angle_gamma   90.00
#
_symmetry.space_group_name_H-M   'P 1'
#
loop_
_entity.id
_entity.type
_entity.pdbx_description
1 polymer ?
#
loop_
_entity_poly.entity_id
_entity_poly.type
_entity_poly.pdbx_seq_one_letter_code
_entity_poly.pdbx_strand_id
1 'polypeptide(L)'
;MSRNSIQDFIRACQLSDDAGLQIAHARFDGINFGYWYVEVRKKGKPARQLLWEARDRWFIIRTLQSDGSWADDEEIRESDSVALDDLIKRLSDYHNANPLSQ
;
A
#
# COMPACT_ATOMS: atom_id res chain seq x y z
N MET A 1 8.94 -2.64 22.47
CA MET A 1 7.50 -3.00 22.45
C MET A 1 7.22 -3.59 21.08
N SER A 2 6.71 -4.83 20.99
CA SER A 2 6.31 -5.37 19.67
C SER A 2 5.12 -4.55 19.18
N ARG A 3 5.34 -3.70 18.17
CA ARG A 3 4.24 -3.00 17.50
C ARG A 3 3.34 -4.06 16.87
N ASN A 4 2.04 -3.96 17.13
CA ASN A 4 1.06 -4.97 16.75
C ASN A 4 0.70 -4.76 15.27
N SER A 5 1.31 -5.54 14.37
CA SER A 5 1.18 -5.40 12.91
C SER A 5 -0.28 -5.40 12.42
N ILE A 6 -1.19 -6.02 13.16
CA ILE A 6 -2.63 -6.05 12.86
C ILE A 6 -3.29 -4.68 13.10
N GLN A 7 -2.94 -3.97 14.18
CA GLN A 7 -3.53 -2.64 14.47
C GLN A 7 -3.08 -1.62 13.44
N ASP A 8 -1.80 -1.70 13.12
CA ASP A 8 -1.11 -0.98 12.07
C ASP A 8 -1.81 -1.24 10.71
N PHE A 9 -2.11 -2.50 10.38
CA PHE A 9 -2.91 -2.87 9.20
C PHE A 9 -4.33 -2.28 9.20
N ILE A 10 -5.08 -2.40 10.30
CA ILE A 10 -6.44 -1.85 10.41
C ILE A 10 -6.43 -0.33 10.19
N ARG A 11 -5.45 0.36 10.79
CA ARG A 11 -5.28 1.81 10.62
C ARG A 11 -4.96 2.19 9.18
N ALA A 12 -4.12 1.40 8.49
CA ALA A 12 -3.80 1.62 7.08
C ALA A 12 -5.04 1.53 6.18
N CYS A 13 -5.93 0.56 6.45
CA CYS A 13 -7.20 0.42 5.75
C CYS A 13 -8.12 1.63 5.97
N GLN A 14 -8.25 2.09 7.22
CA GLN A 14 -9.06 3.27 7.56
C GLN A 14 -8.54 4.54 6.86
N LEU A 15 -7.24 4.80 6.95
CA LEU A 15 -6.62 5.95 6.30
C LEU A 15 -6.76 5.92 4.78
N SER A 16 -6.72 4.73 4.18
CA SER A 16 -6.91 4.58 2.74
C SER A 16 -8.33 4.94 2.34
N ASP A 17 -9.33 4.50 3.11
CA ASP A 17 -10.73 4.85 2.90
C ASP A 17 -10.98 6.36 3.10
N ASP A 18 -10.40 6.96 4.16
CA ASP A 18 -10.43 8.41 4.40
C ASP A 18 -9.83 9.21 3.23
N ALA A 19 -8.81 8.65 2.55
CA ALA A 19 -8.19 9.22 1.36
C ALA A 19 -8.98 8.97 0.06
N GLY A 20 -10.14 8.30 0.14
CA GLY A 20 -11.00 7.96 -1.00
C GLY A 20 -10.49 6.80 -1.85
N LEU A 21 -9.63 5.94 -1.27
CA LEU A 21 -9.16 4.69 -1.88
C LEU A 21 -10.01 3.52 -1.39
N GLN A 22 -10.56 2.74 -2.31
CA GLN A 22 -11.32 1.55 -1.97
C GLN A 22 -10.39 0.36 -1.78
N ILE A 23 -10.43 -0.25 -0.60
CA ILE A 23 -9.73 -1.52 -0.32
C ILE A 23 -10.47 -2.65 -1.06
N ALA A 24 -9.84 -3.20 -2.10
CA ALA A 24 -10.42 -4.28 -2.90
C ALA A 24 -10.05 -5.66 -2.35
N HIS A 25 -8.81 -5.81 -1.88
CA HIS A 25 -8.32 -7.05 -1.31
C HIS A 25 -7.26 -6.75 -0.25
N ALA A 26 -7.25 -7.53 0.82
CA ALA A 26 -6.19 -7.47 1.80
C ALA A 26 -5.83 -8.86 2.34
N ARG A 27 -4.54 -9.16 2.43
CA ARG A 27 -4.05 -10.46 2.91
C ARG A 27 -2.72 -10.32 3.65
N PHE A 28 -2.49 -11.21 4.61
CA PHE A 28 -1.19 -11.37 5.28
C PHE A 28 -0.47 -12.58 4.70
N ASP A 29 0.80 -12.41 4.31
CA ASP A 29 1.70 -13.52 3.97
C ASP A 29 2.78 -13.67 5.04
N GLY A 30 2.66 -14.74 5.82
CA GLY A 30 3.61 -15.07 6.88
C GLY A 30 4.85 -15.84 6.40
N ILE A 31 4.90 -16.28 5.13
CA ILE A 31 5.96 -17.16 4.64
C ILE A 31 7.22 -16.36 4.29
N ASN A 32 7.06 -15.14 3.78
CA ASN A 32 8.16 -14.21 3.49
C ASN A 32 8.06 -13.04 4.46
N PHE A 33 8.78 -13.06 5.58
CA PHE A 33 8.99 -11.90 6.48
C PHE A 33 7.75 -11.22 7.11
N GLY A 34 6.51 -11.64 6.82
CA GLY A 34 5.29 -11.10 7.42
C GLY A 34 4.76 -9.86 6.73
N TYR A 35 4.48 -9.94 5.42
CA TYR A 35 3.94 -8.82 4.65
C TYR A 35 2.41 -8.74 4.74
N TRP A 36 1.90 -7.51 4.80
CA TRP A 36 0.54 -7.20 4.44
C TRP A 36 0.48 -6.75 2.99
N TYR A 37 -0.44 -7.34 2.22
CA TYR A 37 -0.77 -6.90 0.87
C TYR A 37 -2.10 -6.19 0.94
N VAL A 38 -2.15 -4.97 0.43
CA VAL A 38 -3.37 -4.18 0.36
C VAL A 38 -3.56 -3.70 -1.07
N GLU A 39 -4.53 -4.27 -1.76
CA GLU A 39 -4.96 -3.78 -3.05
C GLU A 39 -5.95 -2.64 -2.86
N VAL A 40 -5.63 -1.49 -3.43
CA VAL A 40 -6.47 -0.29 -3.45
C VAL A 40 -6.91 0.04 -4.88
N ARG A 41 -8.13 0.55 -4.99
CA ARG A 41 -8.72 0.99 -6.25
C ARG A 41 -9.33 2.38 -6.12
N LYS A 42 -9.26 3.14 -7.20
CA LYS A 42 -9.96 4.43 -7.35
C LYS A 42 -10.54 4.49 -8.75
N LYS A 43 -11.77 4.99 -8.89
CA LYS A 43 -12.44 5.08 -10.19
C LYS A 43 -11.59 5.88 -11.18
N GLY A 44 -11.39 5.33 -12.39
CA GLY A 44 -10.61 5.97 -13.45
C GLY A 44 -9.09 5.90 -13.26
N LYS A 45 -8.60 5.06 -12.32
CA LYS A 45 -7.19 4.84 -12.03
C LYS A 45 -6.88 3.35 -12.01
N PRO A 46 -5.63 2.93 -12.29
CA PRO A 46 -5.28 1.52 -12.25
C PRO A 46 -5.29 1.01 -10.80
N ALA A 47 -5.55 -0.28 -10.62
CA ALA A 47 -5.42 -0.91 -9.31
C ALA A 47 -3.96 -0.82 -8.86
N ARG A 48 -3.76 -0.46 -7.59
CA ARG A 48 -2.44 -0.43 -6.98
C ARG A 48 -2.40 -1.40 -5.81
N GLN A 49 -1.25 -1.98 -5.56
CA GLN A 49 -1.03 -2.85 -4.41
C GLN A 49 0.07 -2.24 -3.56
N LEU A 50 -0.24 -2.01 -2.28
CA LEU A 50 0.72 -1.71 -1.25
C LEU A 50 1.22 -3.03 -0.67
N LEU A 51 2.52 -3.27 -0.74
CA LEU A 51 3.17 -4.30 0.07
C LEU A 51 3.75 -3.59 1.27
N TRP A 52 3.37 -4.01 2.47
CA TRP A 52 3.88 -3.41 3.69
C TRP A 52 4.50 -4.47 4.57
N GLU A 53 5.76 -4.24 4.94
CA GLU A 53 6.48 -5.02 5.92
C GLU A 53 6.37 -4.35 7.30
N ALA A 54 5.74 -5.02 8.25
CA ALA A 54 5.40 -4.42 9.54
C ALA A 54 6.63 -4.17 10.43
N ARG A 55 7.74 -4.89 10.22
CA ARG A 55 8.95 -4.79 11.02
C ARG A 55 9.84 -3.62 10.59
N ASP A 56 10.17 -3.55 9.31
CA ASP A 56 11.16 -2.63 8.73
C ASP A 56 10.51 -1.45 7.98
N ARG A 57 9.16 -1.32 8.05
CA ARG A 57 8.38 -0.13 7.65
C ARG A 57 8.66 0.42 6.25
N TRP A 58 9.03 -0.44 5.32
CA TRP A 58 9.11 -0.10 3.91
C TRP A 58 7.85 -0.59 3.19
N PHE A 59 7.58 0.04 2.05
CA PHE A 59 6.50 -0.41 1.18
C PHE A 59 6.87 -0.34 -0.30
N ILE A 60 6.27 -1.25 -1.06
CA ILE A 60 6.30 -1.20 -2.52
C ILE A 60 4.92 -0.78 -2.99
N ILE A 61 4.88 0.20 -3.88
CA ILE A 61 3.71 0.46 -4.71
C ILE A 61 3.87 -0.36 -5.99
N ARG A 62 2.92 -1.27 -6.20
CA ARG A 62 2.79 -2.02 -7.45
C ARG A 62 1.57 -1.60 -8.22
N THR A 63 1.62 -1.81 -9.53
CA THR A 63 0.53 -1.44 -10.43
C THR A 63 0.13 -2.60 -11.29
N LEU A 64 -1.18 -2.80 -11.33
CA LEU A 64 -1.76 -3.80 -12.18
C LEU A 64 -1.68 -3.31 -13.63
N GLN A 65 -0.87 -4.00 -14.42
CA GLN A 65 -0.70 -3.78 -15.84
C GLN A 65 -1.87 -4.36 -16.63
N SER A 66 -2.01 -3.96 -17.89
CA SER A 66 -3.08 -4.44 -18.78
C SER A 66 -3.00 -5.94 -19.09
N ASP A 67 -1.81 -6.55 -18.96
CA ASP A 67 -1.56 -7.99 -19.10
C ASP A 67 -1.88 -8.80 -17.83
N GLY A 68 -2.34 -8.13 -16.76
CA GLY A 68 -2.66 -8.74 -15.48
C GLY A 68 -1.47 -8.97 -14.56
N SER A 69 -0.27 -8.55 -14.95
CA SER A 69 0.93 -8.59 -14.10
C SER A 69 1.00 -7.39 -13.15
N TRP A 70 1.69 -7.56 -12.04
CA TRP A 70 2.03 -6.47 -11.13
C TRP A 70 3.44 -5.99 -11.43
N ALA A 71 3.59 -4.72 -11.78
CA ALA A 71 4.90 -4.07 -11.92
C ALA A 71 5.22 -3.26 -10.67
N ASP A 72 6.46 -3.36 -10.18
CA ASP A 72 7.00 -2.50 -9.12
C ASP A 72 7.22 -1.10 -9.71
N ASP A 73 6.50 -0.11 -9.21
CA ASP A 73 6.68 1.28 -9.66
C ASP A 73 7.60 2.06 -8.74
N GLU A 74 7.41 1.91 -7.42
CA GLU A 74 8.17 2.65 -6.43
C GLU A 74 8.42 1.76 -5.21
N GLU A 75 9.69 1.57 -4.87
CA GLU A 75 10.11 0.97 -3.61
C GLU A 75 10.51 2.10 -2.67
N ILE A 76 9.71 2.31 -1.63
CA ILE A 76 9.97 3.34 -0.62
C ILE A 76 10.44 2.63 0.64
N ARG A 77 11.74 2.76 0.92
CA ARG A 77 12.36 2.33 2.18
C ARG A 77 12.39 3.51 3.14
N GLU A 78 11.36 3.60 3.97
CA GLU A 78 11.36 4.58 5.05
C GLU A 78 12.02 4.01 6.30
N SER A 79 12.63 4.89 7.10
CA SER A 79 13.16 4.51 8.41
C SER A 79 12.02 4.21 9.39
N ASP A 80 12.33 3.47 10.47
CA ASP A 80 11.38 3.06 11.51
C ASP A 80 10.59 4.22 12.16
N SER A 81 10.99 5.47 11.93
CA SER A 81 10.38 6.69 12.46
C SER A 81 9.21 7.24 11.63
N VAL A 82 8.97 6.80 10.40
CA VAL A 82 7.86 7.34 9.60
C VAL A 82 6.51 6.86 10.14
N ALA A 83 5.57 7.78 10.25
CA ALA A 83 4.21 7.48 10.70
C ALA A 83 3.42 6.82 9.57
N LEU A 84 2.54 5.89 9.92
CA LEU A 84 1.69 5.20 8.95
C LEU A 84 0.84 6.18 8.12
N ASP A 85 0.35 7.23 8.74
CA ASP A 85 -0.42 8.31 8.12
C ASP A 85 0.35 8.99 6.96
N ASP A 86 1.66 9.20 7.11
CA ASP A 86 2.50 9.76 6.06
C ASP A 86 2.65 8.81 4.87
N LEU A 87 2.74 7.49 5.13
CA LEU A 87 2.84 6.46 4.10
C LEU A 87 1.56 6.41 3.26
N ILE A 88 0.39 6.40 3.92
CA ILE A 88 -0.91 6.37 3.23
C ILE A 88 -1.16 7.67 2.45
N LYS A 89 -0.75 8.81 3.00
CA LYS A 89 -0.80 10.08 2.28
C LYS A 89 0.01 10.01 0.98
N ARG A 90 1.23 9.47 1.01
CA ARG A 90 2.05 9.30 -0.19
C ARG A 90 1.42 8.37 -1.21
N LEU A 91 0.83 7.25 -0.77
CA LEU A 91 0.08 6.36 -1.67
C LEU A 91 -1.06 7.11 -2.36
N SER A 92 -1.84 7.89 -1.61
CA SER A 92 -2.92 8.70 -2.18
C SER A 92 -2.39 9.74 -3.16
N ASP A 93 -1.35 10.48 -2.79
CA ASP A 93 -0.70 11.49 -3.63
C ASP A 93 -0.18 10.86 -4.92
N TYR A 94 0.49 9.71 -4.84
CA TYR A 94 0.97 8.94 -5.99
C TYR A 94 -0.18 8.50 -6.90
N HIS A 95 -1.27 7.98 -6.32
CA HIS A 95 -2.46 7.54 -7.08
C HIS A 95 -3.14 8.72 -7.81
N ASN A 96 -3.10 9.90 -7.20
CA ASN A 96 -3.61 11.14 -7.80
C ASN A 96 -2.69 11.63 -8.93
N ALA A 97 -1.38 11.62 -8.72
CA ALA A 97 -0.37 12.12 -9.66
C ALA A 97 -0.19 11.24 -10.92
N ASN A 98 -0.38 9.92 -10.81
CA ASN A 98 -0.13 8.97 -11.90
C ASN A 98 -1.44 8.38 -12.45
N PRO A 99 -2.17 9.09 -13.35
CA PRO A 99 -3.23 8.47 -14.14
C PRO A 99 -2.66 7.38 -15.06
N LEU A 100 -3.51 6.45 -15.52
CA LEU A 100 -3.13 5.46 -16.55
C LEU A 100 -2.35 6.17 -17.66
N SER A 101 -1.08 5.78 -17.85
CA SER A 101 -0.37 6.09 -19.08
C SER A 101 -1.20 5.49 -20.21
N GLN A 102 -1.74 6.35 -21.08
CA GLN A 102 -2.52 5.96 -22.25
C GLN A 102 -1.68 5.14 -23.23
#